data_AF-A0A8S3XX00-F1
#
_entry.id   AF-A0A8S3XX00-F1
#
_cell.length_a   1.000
_cell.length_b   1.000
_cell.length_c   1.000
_cell.angle_alpha   90.00
_cell.angle_beta   90.00
_cell.angle_gamma   90.00
#
_symmetry.space_group_name_H-M   'P 1'
#
loop_
_entity.id
_entity.type
_entity.pdbx_description
1 polymer ?
#
loop_
_entity_poly.entity_id
_entity_poly.type
_entity_poly.pdbx_seq_one_letter_code
_entity_poly.pdbx_strand_id
1 'polypeptide(L)'
;MPPKKRLSLSRNSREAKRMRNVRSRESAEERAHRLNSMRVSASTSRANKSSPDREIRLAADRARRAISRASQSSSQREVRLTIDREQHVLSREAETASQRELRLTADRERHSLSRKSETYTERELRLTADRERHVLFREFETFTERELRLTADRKRHVLSRESETYTERELRLTADREQHTLSRESETYTERELRLTADRERHILSRESETFTQYEDRSTNDRVHHNIIRSFEDEHEHEQRLESVREYYNSLRQERLISLSNERLRIENIRSLETDEQ
;
A
#
# COMPACT_ATOMS: atom_id res chain seq x y z
N MET A 1 -79.24 -19.23 -26.01
CA MET A 1 -79.07 -19.05 -24.55
C MET A 1 -78.50 -17.68 -24.26
N PRO A 2 -79.15 -16.82 -23.46
CA PRO A 2 -78.64 -15.49 -23.17
C PRO A 2 -77.46 -15.56 -22.16
N PRO A 3 -76.48 -14.66 -22.25
CA PRO A 3 -75.28 -14.69 -21.40
C PRO A 3 -75.63 -14.29 -19.96
N LYS A 4 -75.23 -15.12 -18.98
CA LYS A 4 -75.41 -14.84 -17.56
C LYS A 4 -74.59 -13.60 -17.16
N LYS A 5 -75.29 -12.53 -16.77
CA LYS A 5 -74.69 -11.31 -16.22
C LYS A 5 -73.81 -11.67 -15.01
N ARG A 6 -72.54 -11.28 -15.06
CA ARG A 6 -71.60 -11.40 -13.94
C ARG A 6 -72.12 -10.51 -12.80
N LEU A 7 -72.48 -11.11 -11.67
CA LEU A 7 -72.85 -10.39 -10.45
C LEU A 7 -71.66 -9.56 -9.99
N SER A 8 -71.89 -8.25 -9.87
CA SER A 8 -70.91 -7.26 -9.44
C SER A 8 -70.47 -7.53 -8.00
N LEU A 9 -69.16 -7.68 -7.82
CA LEU A 9 -68.48 -7.83 -6.52
C LEU A 9 -68.40 -6.49 -5.76
N SER A 10 -69.49 -5.73 -5.62
CA SER A 10 -69.55 -4.59 -4.70
C SER A 10 -70.35 -4.97 -3.44
N ARG A 11 -69.68 -5.67 -2.51
CA ARG A 11 -70.27 -6.12 -1.24
C ARG A 11 -70.57 -4.95 -0.30
N ASN A 12 -71.83 -4.50 -0.30
CA ASN A 12 -72.44 -3.68 0.75
C ASN A 12 -73.61 -4.46 1.41
N SER A 13 -73.37 -5.67 1.90
CA SER A 13 -74.40 -6.45 2.61
C SER A 13 -74.80 -5.77 3.93
N ARG A 14 -76.06 -5.94 4.36
CA ARG A 14 -76.58 -5.43 5.65
C ARG A 14 -75.69 -5.85 6.82
N GLU A 15 -75.17 -7.07 6.77
CA GLU A 15 -74.27 -7.65 7.76
C GLU A 15 -72.87 -6.99 7.75
N ALA A 16 -72.29 -6.75 6.57
CA ALA A 16 -71.03 -6.02 6.47
C ALA A 16 -71.15 -4.59 7.01
N LYS A 17 -72.28 -3.92 6.79
CA LYS A 17 -72.58 -2.59 7.37
C LYS A 17 -72.72 -2.66 8.89
N ARG A 18 -73.44 -3.66 9.42
CA ARG A 18 -73.56 -3.89 10.88
C ARG A 18 -72.19 -4.12 11.53
N MET A 19 -71.37 -5.00 10.97
CA MET A 19 -70.03 -5.28 11.48
C MET A 19 -69.10 -4.07 11.40
N ARG A 20 -69.24 -3.23 10.38
CA ARG A 20 -68.51 -1.95 10.29
C ARG A 20 -68.90 -1.01 11.43
N ASN A 21 -70.19 -0.88 11.72
CA ASN A 21 -70.69 -0.02 12.81
C ASN A 21 -70.30 -0.52 14.20
N VAL A 22 -70.26 -1.85 14.40
CA VAL A 22 -69.74 -2.44 15.64
C VAL A 22 -68.25 -2.11 15.77
N ARG A 23 -67.46 -2.35 14.72
CA ARG A 23 -66.01 -2.05 14.70
C ARG A 23 -65.68 -0.57 14.89
N SER A 24 -66.52 0.34 14.43
CA SER A 24 -66.32 1.78 14.62
C SER A 24 -66.59 2.25 16.05
N ARG A 25 -67.28 1.43 16.86
CA ARG A 25 -67.59 1.71 18.27
C ARG A 25 -66.77 0.85 19.25
N GLU A 26 -65.89 -0.01 18.74
CA GLU A 26 -65.00 -0.83 19.57
C GLU A 26 -64.03 0.05 20.36
N SER A 27 -63.80 -0.31 21.62
CA SER A 27 -62.72 0.26 22.40
C SER A 27 -61.35 -0.18 21.86
N ALA A 28 -60.28 0.51 22.27
CA ALA A 28 -58.92 0.12 21.88
C ALA A 28 -58.56 -1.31 22.33
N GLU A 29 -59.03 -1.71 23.51
CA GLU A 29 -58.81 -3.04 24.09
C GLU A 29 -59.62 -4.11 23.36
N GLU A 30 -60.89 -3.87 23.08
CA GLU A 30 -61.75 -4.78 22.31
C GLU A 30 -61.21 -4.99 20.89
N ARG A 31 -60.75 -3.91 20.25
CA ARG A 31 -60.07 -3.97 18.96
C ARG A 31 -58.78 -4.78 19.05
N ALA A 32 -57.98 -4.58 20.09
CA ALA A 32 -56.74 -5.32 20.29
C ALA A 32 -57.01 -6.82 20.49
N HIS A 33 -58.00 -7.17 21.32
CA HIS A 33 -58.43 -8.54 21.56
C HIS A 33 -58.90 -9.21 20.26
N ARG A 34 -59.80 -8.56 19.51
CA ARG A 34 -60.28 -9.09 18.22
C ARG A 34 -59.15 -9.30 17.22
N LEU A 35 -58.23 -8.34 17.11
CA LEU A 35 -57.06 -8.48 16.24
C LEU A 35 -56.14 -9.60 16.71
N ASN A 36 -55.98 -9.80 18.02
CA ASN A 36 -55.20 -10.89 18.59
C ASN A 36 -55.84 -12.25 18.28
N SER A 37 -57.14 -12.43 18.52
CA SER A 37 -57.86 -13.64 18.12
C SER A 37 -57.71 -13.93 16.63
N MET A 38 -57.79 -12.91 15.77
CA MET A 38 -57.56 -13.08 14.33
C MET A 38 -56.12 -13.50 14.00
N ARG A 39 -55.12 -12.94 14.68
CA ARG A 39 -53.71 -13.34 14.50
C ARG A 39 -53.49 -14.78 14.92
N VAL A 40 -54.06 -15.21 16.05
CA VAL A 40 -53.98 -16.59 16.56
C VAL A 40 -54.64 -17.57 15.59
N SER A 41 -55.87 -17.29 15.13
CA SER A 41 -56.52 -18.15 14.13
C SER A 41 -55.74 -18.21 12.82
N ALA A 42 -55.10 -17.11 12.41
CA ALA A 42 -54.25 -17.11 11.23
C ALA A 42 -52.93 -17.87 11.44
N SER A 43 -52.35 -17.84 12.65
CA SER A 43 -51.12 -18.58 12.96
C SER A 43 -51.39 -20.08 13.03
N THR A 44 -52.46 -20.51 13.69
CA THR A 44 -52.87 -21.92 13.75
C THR A 44 -53.20 -22.46 12.36
N SER A 45 -53.93 -21.71 11.55
CA SER A 45 -54.18 -22.06 10.15
C SER A 45 -52.89 -22.16 9.33
N ARG A 46 -51.87 -21.33 9.60
CA ARG A 46 -50.58 -21.42 8.91
C ARG A 46 -49.74 -22.59 9.39
N ALA A 47 -49.78 -22.93 10.68
CA ALA A 47 -49.06 -24.06 11.26
C ALA A 47 -49.58 -25.40 10.71
N ASN A 48 -50.90 -25.50 10.50
CA ASN A 48 -51.54 -26.72 10.01
C ASN A 48 -51.53 -26.85 8.47
N LYS A 49 -50.82 -25.99 7.73
CA LYS A 49 -50.76 -26.04 6.27
C LYS A 49 -49.79 -27.10 5.78
N SER A 50 -50.19 -27.83 4.73
CA SER A 50 -49.32 -28.72 3.98
C SER A 50 -48.21 -27.93 3.26
N SER A 51 -47.10 -28.59 2.94
CA SER A 51 -45.98 -27.98 2.19
C SER A 51 -46.43 -27.43 0.82
N PRO A 52 -47.22 -28.17 0.00
CA PRO A 52 -47.75 -27.64 -1.27
C PRO A 52 -48.64 -26.41 -1.10
N ASP A 53 -49.57 -26.41 -0.13
CA ASP A 53 -50.46 -25.26 0.11
C ASP A 53 -49.70 -24.04 0.60
N ARG A 54 -48.65 -24.25 1.40
CA ARG A 54 -47.72 -23.20 1.81
C ARG A 54 -47.03 -22.59 0.59
N GLU A 55 -46.58 -23.41 -0.36
CA GLU A 55 -45.89 -22.93 -1.55
C GLU A 55 -46.84 -22.20 -2.51
N ILE A 56 -48.07 -22.69 -2.72
CA ILE A 56 -49.10 -21.98 -3.51
C ILE A 56 -49.37 -20.60 -2.93
N ARG A 57 -49.52 -20.49 -1.60
CA ARG A 57 -49.70 -19.21 -0.93
C ARG A 57 -48.49 -18.28 -1.14
N LEU A 58 -47.27 -18.78 -0.94
CA LEU A 58 -46.05 -17.99 -1.12
C LEU A 58 -45.88 -17.55 -2.58
N ALA A 59 -46.19 -18.41 -3.54
CA ALA A 59 -46.18 -18.08 -4.96
C ALA A 59 -47.19 -16.96 -5.29
N ALA A 60 -48.42 -17.05 -4.77
CA ALA A 60 -49.42 -16.00 -4.91
C ALA A 60 -48.98 -14.68 -4.24
N ASP A 61 -48.32 -14.73 -3.08
CA ASP A 61 -47.74 -13.56 -2.41
C ASP A 61 -46.61 -12.93 -3.25
N ARG A 62 -45.70 -13.75 -3.81
CA ARG A 62 -44.63 -13.29 -4.71
C ARG A 62 -45.20 -12.64 -5.97
N ALA A 63 -46.21 -13.24 -6.60
CA ALA A 63 -46.86 -12.71 -7.81
C ALA A 63 -47.53 -11.35 -7.54
N ARG A 64 -48.30 -11.23 -6.45
CA ARG A 64 -48.90 -9.94 -6.05
C ARG A 64 -47.86 -8.85 -5.83
N ARG A 65 -46.75 -9.18 -5.15
CA ARG A 65 -45.65 -8.24 -4.93
C ARG A 65 -44.97 -7.85 -6.24
N ALA A 66 -44.75 -8.79 -7.16
CA ALA A 66 -44.14 -8.50 -8.46
C ALA A 66 -45.02 -7.52 -9.27
N ILE A 67 -46.33 -7.76 -9.34
CA ILE A 67 -47.28 -6.87 -10.02
C ILE A 67 -47.24 -5.48 -9.38
N SER A 68 -47.34 -5.38 -8.05
CA SER A 68 -47.27 -4.09 -7.35
C SER A 68 -45.96 -3.34 -7.56
N ARG A 69 -44.82 -4.06 -7.67
CA ARG A 69 -43.51 -3.46 -7.96
C ARG A 69 -43.37 -3.03 -9.41
N ALA A 70 -44.02 -3.73 -10.34
CA ALA A 70 -44.02 -3.36 -11.76
C ALA A 70 -44.89 -2.13 -12.03
N SER A 71 -45.98 -1.95 -11.27
CA SER A 71 -46.90 -0.82 -11.42
C SER A 71 -46.56 0.41 -10.57
N GLN A 72 -45.44 0.41 -9.84
CA GLN A 72 -45.09 1.51 -8.93
C GLN A 72 -44.53 2.72 -9.70
N SER A 73 -44.77 3.93 -9.19
CA SER A 73 -44.12 5.14 -9.71
C SER A 73 -42.64 5.22 -9.28
N SER A 74 -41.87 6.08 -9.93
CA SER A 74 -40.48 6.35 -9.54
C SER A 74 -40.37 6.87 -8.09
N SER A 75 -41.26 7.77 -7.68
CA SER A 75 -41.29 8.30 -6.30
C SER A 75 -41.60 7.22 -5.25
N GLN A 76 -42.57 6.35 -5.53
CA GLN A 76 -42.89 5.22 -4.67
C GLN A 76 -41.74 4.21 -4.59
N ARG A 77 -41.05 3.97 -5.72
CA ARG A 77 -39.86 3.14 -5.77
C ARG A 77 -38.75 3.70 -4.87
N GLU A 78 -38.51 5.01 -4.94
CA GLU A 78 -37.45 5.63 -4.15
C GLU A 78 -37.77 5.55 -2.66
N VAL A 79 -38.98 5.92 -2.23
CA VAL A 79 -39.41 5.81 -0.82
C VAL A 79 -39.28 4.38 -0.30
N ARG A 80 -39.64 3.37 -1.10
CA ARG A 80 -39.45 1.98 -0.71
C ARG A 80 -37.96 1.65 -0.54
N LEU A 81 -37.12 2.04 -1.49
CA LEU A 81 -35.68 1.76 -1.44
C LEU A 81 -34.98 2.51 -0.29
N THR A 82 -35.42 3.72 0.07
CA THR A 82 -34.89 4.42 1.24
C THR A 82 -35.24 3.68 2.52
N ILE A 83 -36.50 3.26 2.69
CA ILE A 83 -36.93 2.44 3.83
C ILE A 83 -36.16 1.11 3.87
N ASP A 84 -36.00 0.42 2.73
CA ASP A 84 -35.26 -0.84 2.66
C ASP A 84 -33.78 -0.65 3.06
N ARG A 85 -33.14 0.45 2.64
CA ARG A 85 -31.75 0.79 3.02
C ARG A 85 -31.64 1.09 4.51
N GLU A 86 -32.55 1.88 5.07
CA GLU A 86 -32.60 2.20 6.51
C GLU A 86 -32.78 0.94 7.35
N GLN A 87 -33.73 0.08 6.99
CA GLN A 87 -33.94 -1.21 7.67
C GLN A 87 -32.69 -2.10 7.59
N HIS A 88 -32.00 -2.09 6.47
CA HIS A 88 -30.75 -2.84 6.32
C HIS A 88 -29.64 -2.28 7.21
N VAL A 89 -29.50 -0.95 7.31
CA VAL A 89 -28.54 -0.32 8.23
C VAL A 89 -28.85 -0.70 9.68
N LEU A 90 -30.11 -0.54 10.12
CA LEU A 90 -30.53 -0.94 11.47
C LEU A 90 -30.29 -2.43 11.74
N SER A 91 -30.56 -3.29 10.77
CA SER A 91 -30.29 -4.72 10.91
C SER A 91 -28.79 -5.02 11.00
N ARG A 92 -27.92 -4.24 10.34
CA ARG A 92 -26.46 -4.37 10.40
C ARG A 92 -25.91 -3.89 11.75
N GLU A 93 -26.46 -2.80 12.28
CA GLU A 93 -26.11 -2.26 13.61
C GLU A 93 -26.54 -3.21 14.73
N ALA A 94 -27.67 -3.91 14.56
CA ALA A 94 -28.15 -4.91 15.50
C ALA A 94 -27.45 -6.28 15.38
N GLU A 95 -26.51 -6.47 14.45
CA GLU A 95 -25.78 -7.74 14.31
C GLU A 95 -24.93 -8.02 15.55
N THR A 96 -25.01 -9.25 16.07
CA THR A 96 -23.99 -9.75 16.99
C THR A 96 -22.64 -9.93 16.27
N ALA A 97 -21.54 -9.95 17.03
CA ALA A 97 -20.20 -10.17 16.47
C ALA A 97 -20.13 -11.45 15.61
N SER A 98 -20.73 -12.56 16.08
CA SER A 98 -20.77 -13.82 15.34
C SER A 98 -21.59 -13.74 14.06
N GLN A 99 -22.75 -13.06 14.06
CA GLN A 99 -23.55 -12.86 12.85
C GLN A 99 -22.80 -12.00 11.81
N ARG A 100 -22.13 -10.93 12.28
CA ARG A 100 -21.30 -10.08 11.44
C ARG A 100 -20.14 -10.87 10.83
N GLU A 101 -19.49 -11.72 11.62
CA GLU A 101 -18.42 -12.58 11.14
C GLU A 101 -18.91 -13.56 10.08
N LEU A 102 -19.99 -14.30 10.34
CA LEU A 102 -20.60 -15.26 9.41
C LEU A 102 -21.00 -14.61 8.08
N ARG A 103 -21.50 -13.37 8.13
CA ARG A 103 -21.78 -12.61 6.92
C ARG A 103 -20.51 -12.24 6.17
N LEU A 104 -19.52 -11.69 6.86
CA LEU A 104 -18.26 -11.27 6.23
C LEU A 104 -17.48 -12.46 5.67
N THR A 105 -17.54 -13.63 6.30
CA THR A 105 -16.95 -14.87 5.74
C THR A 105 -17.69 -15.27 4.46
N ALA A 106 -19.02 -15.29 4.46
CA ALA A 106 -19.81 -15.55 3.25
C ALA A 106 -19.53 -14.52 2.13
N ASP A 107 -19.36 -13.24 2.46
CA ASP A 107 -18.98 -12.19 1.51
C ASP A 107 -17.59 -12.44 0.92
N ARG A 108 -16.60 -12.77 1.76
CA ARG A 108 -15.23 -13.10 1.32
C ARG A 108 -15.20 -14.35 0.44
N GLU A 109 -15.96 -15.38 0.78
CA GLU A 109 -16.08 -16.61 -0.02
C GLU A 109 -16.66 -16.31 -1.40
N ARG A 110 -17.75 -15.54 -1.47
CA ARG A 110 -18.34 -15.11 -2.75
C ARG A 110 -17.33 -14.33 -3.59
N HIS A 111 -16.60 -13.38 -2.99
CA HIS A 111 -15.56 -12.65 -3.71
C HIS A 111 -14.41 -13.55 -4.16
N SER A 112 -13.97 -14.49 -3.33
CA SER A 112 -12.93 -15.46 -3.69
C SER A 112 -13.36 -16.33 -4.87
N LEU A 113 -14.58 -16.86 -4.84
CA LEU A 113 -15.15 -17.64 -5.93
C LEU A 113 -15.27 -16.81 -7.21
N SER A 114 -15.80 -15.58 -7.10
CA SER A 114 -15.88 -14.64 -8.23
C SER A 114 -14.52 -14.38 -8.85
N ARG A 115 -13.47 -14.16 -8.03
CA ARG A 115 -12.10 -13.95 -8.53
C ARG A 115 -11.51 -15.21 -9.17
N LYS A 116 -11.81 -16.39 -8.64
CA LYS A 116 -11.37 -17.67 -9.23
C LYS A 116 -12.04 -17.96 -10.57
N SER A 117 -13.26 -17.45 -10.78
CA SER A 117 -13.98 -17.56 -12.05
C SER A 117 -13.69 -16.45 -13.05
N GLU A 118 -12.87 -15.45 -12.70
CA GLU A 118 -12.48 -14.38 -13.63
C GLU A 118 -11.75 -14.97 -14.85
N THR A 119 -12.16 -14.55 -16.03
CA THR A 119 -11.36 -14.72 -17.25
C THR A 119 -10.11 -13.86 -17.19
N TYR A 120 -9.10 -14.16 -18.02
CA TYR A 120 -7.88 -13.36 -18.09
C TYR A 120 -8.17 -11.88 -18.40
N THR A 121 -9.10 -11.59 -19.31
CA THR A 121 -9.48 -10.23 -19.69
C THR A 121 -10.17 -9.48 -18.56
N GLU A 122 -11.11 -10.12 -17.84
CA GLU A 122 -11.75 -9.54 -16.66
C GLU A 122 -10.75 -9.26 -15.55
N ARG A 123 -9.82 -10.18 -15.32
CA ARG A 123 -8.75 -10.01 -14.33
C ARG A 123 -7.85 -8.82 -14.68
N GLU A 124 -7.42 -8.71 -15.94
CA GLU A 124 -6.60 -7.58 -16.38
C GLU A 124 -7.36 -6.26 -16.29
N LEU A 125 -8.63 -6.19 -16.72
CA LEU A 125 -9.46 -4.99 -16.57
C LEU A 125 -9.63 -4.58 -15.11
N ARG A 126 -9.81 -5.53 -14.19
CA ARG A 126 -9.87 -5.25 -12.76
C ARG A 126 -8.54 -4.70 -12.25
N LEU A 127 -7.42 -5.32 -12.63
CA LEU A 127 -6.09 -4.87 -12.19
C LEU A 127 -5.69 -3.52 -12.82
N THR A 128 -6.09 -3.23 -14.06
CA THR A 128 -5.86 -1.91 -14.68
C THR A 128 -6.66 -0.85 -13.95
N ALA A 129 -7.96 -1.09 -13.68
CA ALA A 129 -8.78 -0.19 -12.91
C ALA A 129 -8.22 0.04 -11.48
N ASP A 130 -7.75 -1.02 -10.81
CA ASP A 130 -7.11 -0.91 -9.49
C ASP A 130 -5.83 -0.06 -9.56
N ARG A 131 -4.99 -0.24 -10.58
CA ARG A 131 -3.77 0.56 -10.81
C ARG A 131 -4.10 2.03 -11.08
N GLU A 132 -5.07 2.31 -11.96
CA GLU A 132 -5.52 3.67 -12.27
C GLU A 132 -6.03 4.38 -11.02
N ARG A 133 -6.84 3.70 -10.19
CA ARG A 133 -7.29 4.27 -8.92
C ARG A 133 -6.15 4.56 -7.96
N HIS A 134 -5.13 3.71 -7.92
CA HIS A 134 -3.94 3.97 -7.09
C HIS A 134 -3.10 5.14 -7.60
N VAL A 135 -2.95 5.29 -8.92
CA VAL A 135 -2.26 6.44 -9.52
C VAL A 135 -3.01 7.72 -9.17
N LEU A 136 -4.32 7.77 -9.41
CA LEU A 136 -5.15 8.93 -9.05
C LEU A 136 -5.05 9.26 -7.56
N PHE A 137 -5.11 8.27 -6.68
CA PHE A 137 -4.94 8.50 -5.24
C PHE A 137 -3.57 9.11 -4.90
N ARG A 138 -2.49 8.68 -5.58
CA ARG A 138 -1.16 9.24 -5.39
C ARG A 138 -1.01 10.65 -5.96
N GLU A 139 -1.66 10.97 -7.07
CA GLU A 139 -1.64 12.31 -7.67
C GLU A 139 -2.30 13.35 -6.77
N PHE A 140 -3.38 12.97 -6.08
CA PHE A 140 -4.10 13.84 -5.14
C PHE A 140 -3.65 13.69 -3.67
N GLU A 141 -2.58 12.93 -3.41
CA GLU A 141 -2.04 12.73 -2.06
C GLU A 141 -1.45 14.05 -1.52
N THR A 142 -1.88 14.45 -0.33
CA THR A 142 -1.26 15.60 0.37
C THR A 142 0.16 15.25 0.84
N PHE A 143 1.00 16.26 1.09
CA PHE A 143 2.36 16.02 1.59
C PHE A 143 2.38 15.17 2.87
N THR A 144 1.46 15.41 3.79
CA THR A 144 1.34 14.67 5.06
C THR A 144 0.92 13.22 4.85
N GLU A 145 -0.03 12.97 3.94
CA GLU A 145 -0.44 11.59 3.59
C GLU A 145 0.71 10.83 2.91
N ARG A 146 1.44 11.52 2.03
CA ARG A 146 2.62 10.98 1.37
C ARG A 146 3.69 10.55 2.36
N GLU A 147 3.98 11.39 3.35
CA GLU A 147 4.98 11.05 4.37
C GLU A 147 4.50 9.92 5.29
N LEU A 148 3.21 9.91 5.67
CA LEU A 148 2.63 8.79 6.42
C LEU A 148 2.70 7.46 5.64
N ARG A 149 2.40 7.48 4.35
CA ARG A 149 2.51 6.31 3.49
C ARG A 149 3.96 5.85 3.35
N LEU A 150 4.90 6.77 3.06
CA LEU A 150 6.33 6.43 2.92
C LEU A 150 6.94 5.93 4.23
N THR A 151 6.58 6.51 5.37
CA THR A 151 7.03 6.02 6.68
C THR A 151 6.46 4.63 6.99
N ALA A 152 5.19 4.37 6.67
CA ALA A 152 4.61 3.03 6.76
C ALA A 152 5.27 2.03 5.80
N ASP A 153 5.58 2.44 4.57
CA ASP A 153 6.32 1.63 3.58
C ASP A 153 7.72 1.27 4.11
N ARG A 154 8.48 2.25 4.62
CA ARG A 154 9.81 2.03 5.23
C ARG A 154 9.74 1.07 6.41
N LYS A 155 8.76 1.24 7.31
CA LYS A 155 8.55 0.33 8.46
C LYS A 155 8.26 -1.10 8.01
N ARG A 156 7.37 -1.28 7.04
CA ARG A 156 7.09 -2.62 6.46
C ARG A 156 8.34 -3.24 5.85
N HIS A 157 9.14 -2.44 5.15
CA HIS A 157 10.38 -2.92 4.54
C HIS A 157 11.39 -3.37 5.61
N VAL A 158 11.60 -2.58 6.67
CA VAL A 158 12.48 -2.96 7.79
C VAL A 158 11.99 -4.27 8.43
N LEU A 159 10.71 -4.36 8.78
CA LEU A 159 10.14 -5.59 9.35
C LEU A 159 10.30 -6.79 8.41
N SER A 160 10.10 -6.59 7.11
CA SER A 160 10.33 -7.64 6.11
C SER A 160 11.79 -8.10 6.13
N ARG A 161 12.76 -7.17 6.17
CA ARG A 161 14.20 -7.49 6.25
C ARG A 161 14.59 -8.22 7.53
N GLU A 162 13.99 -7.83 8.66
CA GLU A 162 14.22 -8.48 9.95
C GLU A 162 13.64 -9.90 9.98
N SER A 163 12.56 -10.15 9.25
CA SER A 163 11.95 -11.48 9.12
C SER A 163 12.55 -12.37 8.03
N GLU A 164 13.50 -11.86 7.23
CA GLU A 164 14.15 -12.63 6.16
C GLU A 164 14.89 -13.85 6.74
N THR A 165 14.68 -15.01 6.12
CA THR A 165 15.57 -16.16 6.33
C THR A 165 16.95 -15.87 5.74
N TYR A 166 17.98 -16.58 6.20
CA TYR A 166 19.33 -16.44 5.66
C TYR A 166 19.37 -16.61 4.12
N THR A 167 18.62 -17.58 3.60
CA THR A 167 18.55 -17.86 2.16
C THR A 167 17.88 -16.72 1.37
N GLU A 168 16.79 -16.15 1.88
CA GLU A 168 16.12 -15.00 1.25
C GLU A 168 17.03 -13.77 1.26
N ARG A 169 17.71 -13.53 2.38
CA ARG A 169 18.67 -12.43 2.51
C ARG A 169 19.81 -12.57 1.51
N GLU A 170 20.36 -13.78 1.33
CA GLU A 170 21.46 -13.99 0.40
C GLU A 170 20.99 -13.85 -1.06
N LEU A 171 19.84 -14.43 -1.43
CA LEU A 171 19.26 -14.26 -2.78
C LEU A 171 19.02 -12.79 -3.13
N ARG A 172 18.56 -12.01 -2.15
CA ARG A 172 18.38 -10.58 -2.33
C ARG A 172 19.71 -9.85 -2.51
N LEU A 173 20.72 -10.15 -1.68
CA LEU A 173 22.04 -9.53 -1.80
C LEU A 173 22.75 -9.94 -3.10
N THR A 174 22.59 -11.16 -3.58
CA THR A 174 23.11 -11.58 -4.89
C THR A 174 22.41 -10.81 -6.00
N ALA A 175 21.08 -10.69 -5.97
CA ALA A 175 20.35 -9.88 -6.94
C ALA A 175 20.77 -8.39 -6.90
N ASP A 176 20.95 -7.82 -5.71
CA ASP A 176 21.42 -6.43 -5.54
C ASP A 176 22.83 -6.24 -6.14
N ARG A 177 23.74 -7.21 -5.94
CA ARG A 177 25.09 -7.19 -6.53
C ARG A 177 25.05 -7.32 -8.05
N GLU A 178 24.25 -8.24 -8.58
CA GLU A 178 24.08 -8.43 -10.03
C GLU A 178 23.51 -7.18 -10.71
N GLN A 179 22.51 -6.53 -10.12
CA GLN A 179 21.98 -5.28 -10.65
C GLN A 179 23.03 -4.17 -10.63
N HIS A 180 23.86 -4.10 -9.58
CA HIS A 180 24.94 -3.14 -9.49
C HIS A 180 26.03 -3.38 -10.54
N THR A 181 26.44 -4.63 -10.76
CA THR A 181 27.42 -4.97 -11.80
C THR A 181 26.89 -4.65 -13.19
N LEU A 182 25.64 -5.01 -13.50
CA LEU A 182 25.02 -4.68 -14.77
C LEU A 182 24.94 -3.16 -14.98
N SER A 183 24.54 -2.42 -13.95
CA SER A 183 24.52 -0.95 -14.01
C SER A 183 25.91 -0.39 -14.32
N ARG A 184 26.96 -0.89 -13.64
CA ARG A 184 28.36 -0.49 -13.85
C ARG A 184 28.87 -0.82 -15.24
N GLU A 185 28.54 -1.99 -15.79
CA GLU A 185 28.92 -2.40 -17.14
C GLU A 185 28.23 -1.57 -18.22
N SER A 186 27.02 -1.09 -17.93
CA SER A 186 26.26 -0.21 -18.83
C SER A 186 26.58 1.29 -18.71
N GLU A 187 27.45 1.68 -17.76
CA GLU A 187 27.81 3.09 -17.55
C GLU A 187 28.48 3.67 -18.81
N THR A 188 27.99 4.84 -19.23
CA THR A 188 28.74 5.68 -20.17
C THR A 188 30.00 6.23 -19.51
N TYR A 189 31.00 6.63 -20.31
CA TYR A 189 32.23 7.24 -19.79
C TYR A 189 31.95 8.44 -18.87
N THR A 190 31.00 9.30 -19.25
CA THR A 190 30.61 10.48 -18.47
C THR A 190 29.97 10.11 -17.13
N GLU A 191 29.09 9.11 -17.09
CA GLU A 191 28.47 8.63 -15.84
C GLU A 191 29.52 8.01 -14.91
N ARG A 192 30.44 7.23 -15.48
CA ARG A 192 31.55 6.62 -14.73
C ARG A 192 32.45 7.69 -14.09
N GLU A 193 32.82 8.73 -14.84
CA GLU A 193 33.65 9.81 -14.30
C GLU A 193 32.90 10.61 -13.22
N LEU A 194 31.63 10.99 -13.45
CA LEU A 194 30.81 11.68 -12.43
C LEU A 194 30.69 10.87 -11.13
N ARG A 195 30.53 9.55 -11.27
CA ARG A 195 30.50 8.67 -10.11
C ARG A 195 31.85 8.65 -9.40
N LEU A 196 32.97 8.48 -10.12
CA LEU A 196 34.29 8.44 -9.50
C LEU A 196 34.65 9.76 -8.84
N THR A 197 34.26 10.91 -9.42
CA THR A 197 34.43 12.21 -8.77
C THR A 197 33.60 12.30 -7.50
N ALA A 198 32.33 11.91 -7.54
CA ALA A 198 31.49 11.87 -6.34
C ALA A 198 32.01 10.89 -5.27
N ASP A 199 32.56 9.73 -5.67
CA ASP A 199 33.17 8.77 -4.77
C ASP A 199 34.42 9.37 -4.09
N ARG A 200 35.28 10.08 -4.84
CA ARG A 200 36.45 10.80 -4.31
C ARG A 200 36.05 11.92 -3.35
N GLU A 201 35.05 12.73 -3.70
CA GLU A 201 34.53 13.80 -2.84
C GLU A 201 33.98 13.24 -1.53
N ARG A 202 33.16 12.18 -1.58
CA ARG A 202 32.67 11.52 -0.37
C ARG A 202 33.81 10.97 0.48
N HIS A 203 34.86 10.44 -0.13
CA HIS A 203 36.03 9.97 0.60
C HIS A 203 36.78 11.12 1.29
N ILE A 204 36.93 12.27 0.64
CA ILE A 204 37.56 13.46 1.24
C ILE A 204 36.73 13.95 2.42
N LEU A 205 35.42 14.13 2.23
CA LEU A 205 34.52 14.56 3.30
C LEU A 205 34.49 13.58 4.48
N SER A 206 34.53 12.27 4.19
CA SER A 206 34.65 11.25 5.23
C SER A 206 35.96 11.41 6.01
N ARG A 207 37.09 11.66 5.35
CA ARG A 207 38.39 11.89 6.01
C ARG A 207 38.41 13.16 6.85
N GLU A 208 37.82 14.25 6.35
CA GLU A 208 37.75 15.52 7.07
C GLU A 208 36.85 15.45 8.31
N SER A 209 35.87 14.54 8.31
CA SER A 209 34.97 14.28 9.43
C SER A 209 35.41 13.11 10.33
N GLU A 210 36.58 12.51 10.07
CA GLU A 210 37.13 11.45 10.92
C GLU A 210 37.40 12.00 12.33
N THR A 211 36.94 11.26 13.33
CA THR A 211 37.43 11.43 14.70
C THR A 211 38.87 10.97 14.82
N PHE A 212 39.61 11.48 15.82
CA PHE A 212 41.01 11.09 16.04
C PHE A 212 41.22 9.57 16.13
N THR A 213 40.30 8.84 16.79
CA THR A 213 40.37 7.38 16.90
C THR A 213 40.17 6.70 15.55
N GLN A 214 39.21 7.17 14.74
CA GLN A 214 38.99 6.63 13.39
C GLN A 214 40.18 6.87 12.47
N TYR A 215 40.82 8.04 12.58
CA TYR A 215 42.04 8.36 11.85
C TYR A 215 43.19 7.41 12.23
N GLU A 216 43.41 7.18 13.53
CA GLU A 216 44.46 6.27 14.01
C GLU A 216 44.18 4.82 13.58
N ASP A 217 42.95 4.35 13.70
CA ASP A 217 42.55 3.02 13.22
C ASP A 217 42.78 2.86 11.72
N ARG A 218 42.43 3.87 10.91
CA ARG A 218 42.71 3.87 9.47
C ARG A 218 44.21 3.89 9.19
N SER A 219 44.97 4.77 9.83
CA SER A 219 46.42 4.91 9.64
C SER A 219 47.16 3.63 10.01
N THR A 220 46.79 3.00 11.13
CA THR A 220 47.34 1.71 11.54
C THR A 220 46.99 0.61 10.55
N ASN A 221 45.73 0.53 10.09
CA ASN A 221 45.32 -0.40 9.04
C ASN A 221 46.09 -0.17 7.73
N ASP A 222 46.26 1.07 7.30
CA ASP A 222 47.03 1.44 6.10
C ASP A 222 48.48 0.95 6.23
N ARG A 223 49.10 1.13 7.42
CA ARG A 223 50.46 0.64 7.70
C ARG A 223 50.53 -0.88 7.68
N VAL A 224 49.57 -1.57 8.30
CA VAL A 224 49.50 -3.04 8.28
C VAL A 224 49.34 -3.54 6.86
N HIS A 225 48.44 -2.95 6.07
CA HIS A 225 48.22 -3.32 4.68
C HIS A 225 49.49 -3.14 3.83
N HIS A 226 50.20 -2.01 3.98
CA HIS A 226 51.48 -1.81 3.29
C HIS A 226 52.55 -2.81 3.74
N ASN A 227 52.59 -3.18 5.02
CA ASN A 227 53.53 -4.19 5.50
C ASN A 227 53.22 -5.59 4.94
N ILE A 228 51.94 -5.94 4.84
CA ILE A 228 51.50 -7.18 4.22
C ILE A 228 51.89 -7.21 2.74
N ILE A 229 51.59 -6.15 1.98
CA ILE A 229 52.02 -6.06 0.58
C ILE A 229 53.53 -6.25 0.47
N ARG A 230 54.31 -5.56 1.30
CA ARG A 230 55.78 -5.69 1.33
C ARG A 230 56.26 -7.09 1.65
N SER A 231 55.51 -7.85 2.47
CA SER A 231 55.89 -9.24 2.80
C SER A 231 55.71 -10.22 1.64
N PHE A 232 54.96 -9.81 0.61
CA PHE A 232 54.77 -10.57 -0.63
C PHE A 232 55.59 -10.03 -1.81
N GLU A 233 56.41 -8.99 -1.60
CA GLU A 233 57.30 -8.48 -2.64
C GLU A 233 58.36 -9.52 -3.00
N ASP A 234 58.51 -9.78 -4.30
CA ASP A 234 59.67 -10.51 -4.82
C ASP A 234 60.92 -9.61 -4.76
N GLU A 235 62.12 -10.21 -4.80
CA GLU A 235 63.39 -9.48 -4.65
C GLU A 235 63.55 -8.32 -5.64
N HIS A 236 63.08 -8.52 -6.88
CA HIS A 236 63.08 -7.47 -7.90
C HIS A 236 62.14 -6.31 -7.59
N GLU A 237 60.93 -6.58 -7.08
CA GLU A 237 59.96 -5.55 -6.69
C GLU A 237 60.45 -4.77 -5.47
N HIS A 238 61.09 -5.47 -4.53
CA HIS A 238 61.72 -4.87 -3.37
C HIS A 238 62.83 -3.87 -3.77
N GLU A 239 63.71 -4.28 -4.69
CA GLU A 239 64.78 -3.43 -5.23
C GLU A 239 64.23 -2.23 -5.98
N GLN A 240 63.22 -2.41 -6.84
CA GLN A 240 62.56 -1.30 -7.53
C GLN A 240 61.91 -0.31 -6.56
N ARG A 241 61.28 -0.79 -5.48
CA ARG A 241 60.73 0.07 -4.45
C ARG A 241 61.82 0.84 -3.71
N LEU A 242 62.93 0.19 -3.36
CA LEU A 242 64.05 0.88 -2.71
C LEU A 242 64.67 1.93 -3.64
N GLU A 243 64.82 1.62 -4.93
CA GLU A 243 65.39 2.55 -5.91
C GLU A 243 64.46 3.73 -6.15
N SER A 244 63.16 3.52 -6.35
CA SER A 244 62.18 4.61 -6.47
C SER A 244 62.13 5.49 -5.21
N VAL A 245 62.27 4.91 -4.01
CA VAL A 245 62.39 5.68 -2.76
C VAL A 245 63.68 6.51 -2.74
N ARG A 246 64.82 5.96 -3.18
CA ARG A 246 66.09 6.70 -3.29
C ARG A 246 65.98 7.85 -4.28
N GLU A 247 65.41 7.61 -5.45
CA GLU A 247 65.17 8.63 -6.47
C GLU A 247 64.28 9.75 -5.94
N TYR A 248 63.21 9.43 -5.23
CA TYR A 248 62.33 10.42 -4.59
C TYR A 248 63.08 11.29 -3.57
N TYR A 249 63.92 10.71 -2.70
CA TYR A 249 64.70 11.49 -1.76
C TYR A 249 65.79 12.33 -2.44
N ASN A 250 66.37 11.82 -3.53
CA ASN A 250 67.34 12.56 -4.33
C ASN A 250 66.71 13.77 -5.02
N SER A 251 65.51 13.61 -5.60
CA SER A 251 64.78 14.73 -6.22
C SER A 251 64.38 15.78 -5.19
N LEU A 252 63.81 15.37 -4.05
CA LEU A 252 63.44 16.28 -2.96
C LEU A 252 64.66 17.06 -2.42
N ARG A 253 65.83 16.40 -2.36
CA ARG A 253 67.09 17.04 -1.98
C ARG A 253 67.54 18.06 -3.02
N GLN A 254 67.45 17.73 -4.30
CA GLN A 254 67.78 18.66 -5.39
C GLN A 254 66.85 19.88 -5.40
N GLU A 255 65.54 19.69 -5.26
CA GLU A 255 64.57 20.78 -5.14
C GLU A 255 64.90 21.71 -3.96
N ARG A 256 65.24 21.14 -2.80
CA ARG A 256 65.65 21.92 -1.64
C ARG A 256 66.94 22.71 -1.89
N LEU A 257 67.91 22.13 -2.60
CA LEU A 257 69.14 22.84 -2.96
C LEU A 257 68.87 23.98 -3.94
N ILE A 258 68.00 23.77 -4.93
CA ILE A 258 67.57 24.80 -5.88
C ILE A 258 66.85 25.93 -5.15
N SER A 259 65.92 25.60 -4.24
CA SER A 259 65.21 26.59 -3.43
C SER A 259 66.17 27.43 -2.58
N LEU A 260 67.15 26.78 -1.91
CA LEU A 260 68.17 27.49 -1.13
C LEU A 260 69.08 28.35 -2.00
N SER A 261 69.42 27.90 -3.21
CA SER A 261 70.21 28.67 -4.17
C SER A 261 69.45 29.91 -4.65
N ASN A 262 68.15 29.77 -4.95
CA ASN A 262 67.30 30.88 -5.35
C ASN A 262 67.14 31.90 -4.21
N GLU A 263 67.00 31.43 -2.97
CA GLU A 263 66.91 32.31 -1.80
C GLU A 263 68.24 33.06 -1.55
N ARG A 264 69.39 32.40 -1.75
CA ARG A 264 70.71 33.06 -1.67
C ARG A 264 70.86 34.16 -2.72
N LEU A 265 70.52 33.88 -3.98
CA LEU A 265 70.53 34.88 -5.06
C LEU A 265 69.58 36.05 -4.77
N ARG A 266 68.40 35.77 -4.19
CA ARG A 266 67.46 36.81 -3.76
C ARG A 266 68.08 37.72 -2.70
N ILE A 267 68.76 37.16 -1.70
CA ILE A 267 69.45 37.91 -0.65
C ILE A 267 70.61 38.73 -1.22
N GLU A 268 71.40 38.16 -2.14
CA GLU A 268 72.50 38.87 -2.81
C GLU A 268 72.00 40.06 -3.63
N ASN A 269 70.90 39.89 -4.39
CA ASN A 269 70.28 40.97 -5.15
C ASN A 269 69.75 42.10 -4.25
N ILE A 270 69.20 41.77 -3.07
CA ILE A 270 68.77 42.78 -2.09
C ILE A 270 69.99 43.54 -1.55
N ARG A 271 71.06 42.82 -1.20
CA ARG A 271 72.30 43.43 -0.70
C ARG A 271 72.99 44.33 -1.73
N SER A 272 72.98 43.96 -3.02
CA SER A 272 73.55 44.80 -4.07
C SER A 272 72.75 46.09 -4.28
N LEU A 273 71.43 46.06 -4.08
CA LEU A 273 70.59 47.25 -4.15
C LEU A 273 70.81 48.18 -2.95
N GLU A 274 71.13 47.65 -1.77
CA GLU A 274 71.47 48.44 -0.57
C GLU A 274 72.85 49.10 -0.66
N THR A 275 73.78 48.57 -1.46
CA THR A 275 75.13 49.14 -1.63
C THR A 275 75.24 50.24 -2.68
N ASP A 276 74.26 50.38 -3.57
CA ASP A 276 74.23 51.40 -4.63
C ASP A 276 73.57 52.74 -4.19
N GLU A 277 73.09 52.84 -2.93
CA GLU A 277 72.48 54.06 -2.36
C GLU A 277 73.38 54.85 -1.38
N GLN A 278 74.70 54.61 -1.34
CA GLN A 278 75.67 55.38 -0.52
C GLN A 278 76.74 56.08 -1.35
#